data_AF-A0A5E7EP76-F1
#
_entry.id   AF-A0A5E7EP76-F1
#
_cell.length_a   1.000
_cell.length_b   1.000
_cell.length_c   1.000
_cell.angle_alpha   90.00
_cell.angle_beta   90.00
_cell.angle_gamma   90.00
#
_symmetry.space_group_name_H-M   'P 1'
#
loop_
_entity.id
_entity.type
_entity.pdbx_description
1 polymer ?
#
loop_
_entity_poly.entity_id
_entity_poly.type
_entity_poly.pdbx_seq_one_letter_code
_entity_poly.pdbx_strand_id
1 'polypeptide(L)' 'MARDKAKDDKHFNCTQPHEADYVAGLYPHAKEEVKTFLALACKSNTLHNSTHKEVYDLIKTKLGHSQP' A
#
# COMPACT_ATOMS: atom_id res chain seq x y z
N MET A 1 -8.55 17.76 7.01
CA MET A 1 -8.28 16.66 7.97
C MET A 1 -6.80 16.33 7.86
N ALA A 2 -6.06 16.52 8.95
CA ALA A 2 -4.59 16.41 8.98
C ALA A 2 -4.21 14.94 8.74
N ARG A 3 -3.75 14.66 7.52
CA ARG A 3 -3.25 13.34 7.14
C ARG A 3 -1.95 13.14 7.89
N ASP A 4 -1.98 12.29 8.91
CA ASP A 4 -0.91 12.02 9.87
C ASP A 4 0.33 11.50 9.13
N LYS A 5 1.16 12.43 8.64
CA LYS A 5 2.38 12.17 7.84
C LYS A 5 3.31 11.17 8.53
N ALA A 6 3.33 11.15 9.86
CA ALA A 6 4.17 10.28 10.67
C ALA A 6 3.90 8.77 10.50
N LYS A 7 2.74 8.39 9.94
CA LYS A 7 2.44 6.98 9.64
C LYS A 7 2.90 6.56 8.25
N ASP A 8 3.03 7.51 7.33
CA ASP A 8 3.46 7.27 5.94
C ASP A 8 4.96 6.96 5.84
N ASP A 9 5.76 7.49 6.78
CA ASP A 9 7.20 7.22 6.91
C ASP A 9 7.52 5.85 7.54
N LYS A 10 6.51 5.11 8.01
CA LYS A 10 6.70 3.75 8.51
C LYS A 10 6.84 2.77 7.34
N HIS A 11 7.77 1.84 7.48
CA HIS A 11 7.95 0.75 6.53
C HIS A 11 6.69 -0.11 6.50
N PHE A 12 6.20 -0.39 5.29
CA PHE A 12 5.10 -1.30 5.06
C PHE A 12 5.56 -2.72 5.36
N ASN A 13 4.91 -3.36 6.33
CA ASN A 13 5.28 -4.67 6.77
C ASN A 13 4.42 -5.74 6.08
N CYS A 14 5.03 -6.41 5.12
CA CYS A 14 4.44 -7.56 4.42
C CYS A 14 4.01 -8.73 5.31
N THR A 15 4.54 -8.84 6.54
CA THR A 15 4.14 -9.87 7.52
C THR A 15 2.87 -9.50 8.28
N GLN A 16 2.43 -8.24 8.18
CA GLN A 16 1.26 -7.71 8.86
C GLN A 16 0.08 -7.60 7.88
N PRO A 17 -0.87 -8.56 7.88
CA PRO A 17 -1.98 -8.56 6.93
C PRO A 17 -2.92 -7.35 7.09
N HIS A 18 -2.96 -6.76 8.29
CA HIS A 18 -3.76 -5.57 8.56
C HIS A 18 -3.23 -4.31 7.86
N GLU A 19 -1.94 -4.25 7.53
CA GLU A 19 -1.40 -3.13 6.74
C GLU A 19 -1.91 -3.18 5.30
N ALA A 20 -1.92 -4.38 4.70
CA ALA A 20 -2.48 -4.57 3.37
C ALA A 20 -3.97 -4.24 3.33
N ASP A 21 -4.74 -4.63 4.34
CA ASP A 21 -6.17 -4.27 4.42
C ASP A 21 -6.39 -2.77 4.68
N TYR A 22 -5.52 -2.11 5.44
CA TYR A 22 -5.56 -0.66 5.64
C TYR A 22 -5.30 0.07 4.31
N VAL A 23 -4.23 -0.29 3.60
CA VAL A 23 -3.91 0.31 2.30
C VAL A 23 -5.01 0.04 1.29
N ALA A 24 -5.48 -1.20 1.19
CA ALA A 24 -6.57 -1.57 0.28
C ALA A 24 -7.88 -0.86 0.63
N GLY A 25 -8.15 -0.60 1.91
CA GLY A 25 -9.31 0.17 2.38
C GLY A 25 -9.32 1.62 1.88
N LEU A 26 -8.16 2.19 1.54
CA LEU A 26 -8.06 3.53 0.95
C LEU A 26 -8.49 3.54 -0.53
N TYR A 27 -8.61 2.38 -1.17
CA TYR A 27 -9.02 2.21 -2.56
C TYR A 27 -10.32 1.40 -2.63
N PRO A 28 -11.48 1.97 -2.26
CA PRO A 28 -12.74 1.22 -2.22
C PRO A 28 -13.13 0.64 -3.58
N HIS A 29 -12.70 1.25 -4.68
CA HIS A 29 -12.96 0.79 -6.05
C HIS A 29 -11.99 -0.30 -6.53
N ALA A 30 -10.81 -0.41 -5.92
CA ALA A 30 -9.74 -1.32 -6.34
C ALA A 30 -9.19 -2.15 -5.17
N LYS A 31 -10.01 -2.36 -4.13
CA LYS A 31 -9.58 -2.97 -2.86
C LYS A 31 -8.96 -4.36 -3.09
N GLU A 32 -9.66 -5.21 -3.82
CA GLU A 32 -9.22 -6.58 -4.16
C GLU A 32 -7.92 -6.57 -4.98
N GLU A 33 -7.84 -5.65 -5.94
CA GLU A 33 -6.72 -5.53 -6.87
C GLU A 33 -5.45 -5.04 -6.16
N VAL A 34 -5.59 -3.99 -5.33
CA VAL A 34 -4.53 -3.47 -4.46
C VAL A 34 -4.09 -4.54 -3.47
N LYS A 35 -5.02 -5.27 -2.83
CA LYS A 35 -4.67 -6.33 -1.87
C LYS A 35 -3.87 -7.45 -2.53
N THR A 36 -4.29 -7.88 -3.72
CA THR A 36 -3.59 -8.90 -4.51
C THR A 36 -2.21 -8.40 -4.95
N PHE A 37 -2.14 -7.15 -5.41
CA PHE A 37 -0.89 -6.50 -5.81
C PHE A 37 0.10 -6.40 -4.64
N LEU A 38 -0.34 -5.97 -3.47
CA LEU A 38 0.47 -5.91 -2.26
C LEU A 38 0.99 -7.29 -1.86
N ALA A 39 0.13 -8.32 -1.88
CA ALA A 39 0.53 -9.69 -1.59
C ALA A 39 1.59 -10.23 -2.56
N LEU A 40 1.46 -9.92 -3.87
CA LEU A 40 2.44 -10.28 -4.88
C LEU A 40 3.75 -9.50 -4.71
N ALA A 41 3.68 -8.18 -4.53
CA ALA A 41 4.84 -7.32 -4.36
C ALA A 41 5.62 -7.65 -3.08
N CYS A 42 4.93 -8.10 -2.03
CA CYS A 42 5.53 -8.69 -0.84
C CYS A 42 6.26 -10.00 -1.12
N LYS A 43 5.64 -10.92 -1.88
CA LYS A 43 6.31 -12.17 -2.31
C LYS A 43 7.53 -11.92 -3.19
N SER A 44 7.46 -10.90 -4.05
CA SER A 44 8.56 -10.48 -4.92
C SER A 44 9.64 -9.66 -4.22
N ASN A 45 9.57 -9.48 -2.89
CA ASN A 45 10.49 -8.66 -2.09
C ASN A 45 10.60 -7.19 -2.54
N THR A 46 9.70 -6.73 -3.41
CA THR A 46 9.68 -5.36 -3.93
C THR A 46 9.26 -4.37 -2.86
N LEU A 47 8.45 -4.82 -1.89
CA LEU A 47 7.97 -4.03 -0.75
C LEU A 47 8.75 -4.25 0.56
N HIS A 48 9.84 -5.03 0.55
CA HIS A 48 10.51 -5.47 1.78
C HIS A 48 11.10 -4.32 2.63
N ASN A 49 11.53 -3.24 1.98
CA ASN A 49 12.02 -2.02 2.63
C ASN A 49 11.25 -0.79 2.16
N SER A 50 10.05 -0.98 1.62
CA SER A 50 9.27 0.14 1.10
C SER A 50 8.48 0.81 2.21
N THR A 51 8.41 2.13 2.15
CA THR A 51 7.51 2.91 3.02
C THR A 51 6.08 2.85 2.49
N HIS A 52 5.09 3.17 3.33
CA HIS A 52 3.71 3.37 2.87
C HIS A 52 3.63 4.35 1.70
N LYS A 53 4.44 5.40 1.73
CA LYS A 53 4.51 6.37 0.63
C LYS A 53 4.93 5.71 -0.68
N GLU A 54 5.97 4.88 -0.66
CA GLU A 54 6.41 4.14 -1.86
C GLU A 54 5.37 3.13 -2.31
N VAL A 55 4.67 2.48 -1.39
CA VAL A 55 3.55 1.59 -1.71
C VAL A 55 2.46 2.35 -2.47
N TYR A 56 2.09 3.55 -2.00
CA TYR A 56 1.10 4.39 -2.67
C TYR A 56 1.59 4.87 -4.04
N ASP A 57 2.86 5.21 -4.16
CA ASP A 57 3.47 5.60 -5.44
C ASP A 57 3.50 4.43 -6.43
N LEU A 58 3.80 3.21 -5.95
CA LEU A 58 3.73 1.98 -6.72
C LEU A 58 2.30 1.67 -7.18
N ILE A 59 1.32 1.76 -6.28
CA ILE A 59 -0.10 1.56 -6.63
C ILE A 59 -0.52 2.58 -7.68
N LYS A 60 -0.14 3.85 -7.51
CA LYS A 60 -0.44 4.91 -8.47
C LYS A 60 0.24 4.67 -9.82
N THR A 61 1.49 4.23 -9.83
CA THR A 61 2.28 4.03 -11.06
C THR A 61 1.88 2.74 -11.80
N LYS A 62 1.57 1.66 -11.07
CA LYS A 62 1.23 0.35 -11.64
C LYS A 62 -0.25 0.19 -11.95
N LEU A 63 -1.11 0.60 -11.03
CA LEU A 63 -2.56 0.44 -11.15
C LEU A 63 -3.25 1.74 -11.62
N GLY A 64 -2.56 2.89 -11.59
CA GLY A 64 -3.19 4.17 -11.96
C GLY A 64 -4.11 4.74 -10.89
N HIS A 65 -4.29 4.05 -9.76
CA HIS A 65 -5.18 4.48 -8.69
C HIS A 65 -4.48 5.51 -7.80
N SER A 66 -4.99 6.74 -7.79
CA SER A 66 -4.62 7.72 -6.78
C SER A 66 -5.55 7.59 -5.58
N GLN A 67 -4.98 7.72 -4.38
CA GLN A 67 -5.79 7.84 -3.18
C GLN A 67 -6.73 9.05 -3.28
N PRO A 68 -7.96 8.93 -2.76
CA PRO A 68 -8.87 10.06 -2.61
C PRO A 68 -8.33 11.12 -1.62
#